data_AF-A0A842XIN0-F1
#
_entry.id   AF-A0A842XIN0-F1
#
_cell.length_a   1.000
_cell.length_b   1.000
_cell.length_c   1.000
_cell.angle_alpha   90.00
_cell.angle_beta   90.00
_cell.angle_gamma   90.00
#
_symmetry.space_group_name_H-M   'P 1'
#
loop_
_entity.id
_entity.type
_entity.pdbx_description
1 polymer ?
#
loop_
_entity_poly.entity_id
_entity_poly.type
_entity_poly.pdbx_seq_one_letter_code
_entity_poly.pdbx_strand_id
1 'polypeptide(L)'
;MYIRSSSDIPKLGESSKTKFRNEMKMRRKIKDYGSPKLDKDFFDKNPFKELSAARLVYSALFYSESGMDQIASEIAKRFVKRRWKEEANRISKETNPENLLKIMGQRPDNLNHRLLKIKILSFSTVTIPKIIEKLMDNQEDIFVELAVSIIYESKIDCSSQLLDILDSIEDPYTLSLVCLLLGFIGPKEAIQPVWNYYHFLKGKYPTENYEQGPLLALYEFKERFGSKEKPSPNTM
;
A
#
# COMPACT_ATOMS: atom_id res chain seq x y z
N MET A 1 0.25 6.96 54.41
CA MET A 1 0.98 8.10 53.80
C MET A 1 2.44 7.70 53.64
N TYR A 2 2.85 7.30 52.44
CA TYR A 2 4.24 7.31 51.97
C TYR A 2 4.18 7.43 50.44
N ILE A 3 4.72 8.53 49.94
CA ILE A 3 4.77 8.91 48.53
C ILE A 3 5.93 8.12 47.90
N ARG A 4 5.65 7.32 46.86
CA ARG A 4 6.70 6.77 45.98
C ARG A 4 6.84 7.66 44.75
N SER A 5 8.06 8.16 44.61
CA SER A 5 8.59 8.96 43.50
C SER A 5 8.45 8.26 42.16
N SER A 6 7.99 9.00 41.15
CA SER A 6 7.98 8.64 39.73
C SER A 6 9.38 8.75 39.14
N SER A 7 10.04 7.63 38.88
CA SER A 7 11.12 7.55 37.88
C SER A 7 11.53 6.09 37.67
N ASP A 8 10.74 5.31 36.92
CA ASP A 8 11.19 4.04 36.32
C ASP A 8 10.28 3.69 35.14
N ILE A 9 10.44 4.42 34.04
CA ILE A 9 9.97 3.99 32.71
C ILE A 9 11.22 3.48 31.98
N PRO A 10 11.27 2.20 31.54
CA PRO A 10 12.39 1.72 30.76
C PRO A 10 12.45 2.49 29.44
N LYS A 11 13.55 3.21 29.21
CA LYS A 11 13.86 3.77 27.89
C LYS A 11 14.02 2.60 26.92
N LEU A 12 13.06 2.42 26.01
CA LEU A 12 13.18 1.55 24.85
C LEU A 12 14.47 1.90 24.11
N GLY A 13 15.43 0.97 24.18
CA GLY A 13 16.84 1.23 23.89
C GLY A 13 17.10 1.62 22.45
N GLU A 14 17.92 2.65 22.29
CA GLU A 14 18.56 3.10 21.04
C GLU A 14 19.31 1.98 20.31
N SER A 15 19.60 0.87 20.99
CA SER A 15 20.27 -0.32 20.46
C SER A 15 19.49 -1.05 19.35
N SER A 16 18.17 -1.18 19.43
CA SER A 16 17.40 -1.90 18.38
C SER A 16 17.22 -1.04 17.11
N LYS A 17 16.99 0.27 17.27
CA LYS A 17 16.93 1.23 16.17
C LYS A 17 18.25 1.31 15.40
N THR A 18 19.38 1.24 16.11
CA THR A 18 20.72 1.33 15.49
C THR A 18 21.08 0.06 14.74
N LYS A 19 20.63 -1.11 15.21
CA LYS A 19 20.82 -2.39 14.51
C LYS A 19 19.94 -2.50 13.26
N PHE A 20 18.66 -2.12 13.37
CA PHE A 20 17.73 -2.03 12.23
C PHE A 20 18.24 -1.06 11.13
N ARG A 21 18.80 0.08 11.55
CA ARG A 21 19.39 1.09 10.65
C ARG A 21 20.70 0.63 9.98
N ASN A 22 21.43 -0.31 10.57
CA ASN A 22 22.70 -0.81 10.04
C ASN A 22 22.53 -2.03 9.12
N GLU A 23 21.53 -2.89 9.33
CA GLU A 23 21.20 -3.99 8.40
C GLU A 23 20.56 -3.48 7.10
N MET A 24 19.88 -2.33 7.17
CA MET A 24 19.37 -1.55 6.04
C MET A 24 20.45 -0.92 5.11
N LYS A 25 21.74 -1.30 5.20
CA LYS A 25 22.85 -0.63 4.47
C LYS A 25 23.25 -1.26 3.12
N MET A 26 22.59 -2.32 2.66
CA MET A 26 22.70 -2.83 1.28
C MET A 26 21.47 -2.47 0.43
N ARG A 27 20.94 -1.25 0.62
CA ARG A 27 19.77 -0.72 -0.11
C ARG A 27 20.08 -0.51 -1.59
N ARG A 28 19.12 -0.86 -2.46
CA ARG A 28 19.16 -0.52 -3.88
C ARG A 28 19.12 1.01 -4.02
N LYS A 29 20.25 1.65 -4.34
CA LYS A 29 20.24 3.08 -4.67
C LYS A 29 19.65 3.27 -6.06
N ILE A 30 18.39 3.69 -6.12
CA ILE A 30 17.76 4.06 -7.39
C ILE A 30 18.42 5.32 -7.94
N LYS A 31 18.66 5.32 -9.26
CA LYS A 31 19.19 6.48 -9.97
C LYS A 31 18.20 7.65 -9.87
N ASP A 32 18.71 8.86 -9.77
CA ASP A 32 17.89 10.06 -9.98
C ASP A 32 17.55 10.21 -11.47
N TYR A 33 16.25 10.20 -11.79
CA TYR A 33 15.73 10.36 -13.16
C TYR A 33 15.33 11.81 -13.47
N GLY A 34 15.84 12.76 -12.70
CA GLY A 34 15.61 14.19 -12.87
C GLY A 34 14.30 14.65 -12.22
N SER A 35 13.96 15.91 -12.46
CA SER A 35 12.79 16.53 -11.83
C SER A 35 11.46 16.01 -12.41
N PRO A 36 10.48 15.64 -11.55
CA PRO A 36 9.15 15.22 -11.97
C PRO A 36 8.46 16.26 -12.83
N LYS A 37 7.98 15.83 -14.00
CA LYS A 37 7.18 16.64 -14.91
C LYS A 37 5.77 16.07 -14.96
N LEU A 38 4.90 16.55 -14.08
CA LEU A 38 3.51 16.08 -13.98
C LEU A 38 2.57 16.93 -14.85
N ASP A 39 3.01 17.26 -16.06
CA ASP A 39 2.24 18.06 -17.01
C ASP A 39 1.45 17.17 -17.99
N LYS A 40 0.62 17.80 -18.82
CA LYS A 40 -0.17 17.09 -19.82
C LYS A 40 0.68 16.30 -20.82
N ASP A 41 1.81 16.86 -21.27
CA ASP A 41 2.69 16.22 -22.26
C ASP A 41 3.28 14.90 -21.74
N PHE A 42 3.69 14.87 -20.47
CA PHE A 42 4.13 13.64 -19.83
C PHE A 42 3.04 12.56 -19.84
N PHE A 43 1.82 12.89 -19.40
CA PHE A 43 0.73 11.91 -19.31
C PHE A 43 0.18 11.48 -20.68
N ASP A 44 0.15 12.38 -21.66
CA ASP A 44 -0.24 12.05 -23.05
C ASP A 44 0.76 11.06 -23.68
N LYS A 45 2.06 11.21 -23.39
CA LYS A 45 3.12 10.28 -23.84
C LYS A 45 3.20 8.99 -23.04
N ASN A 46 2.61 8.98 -21.84
CA ASN A 46 2.69 7.86 -20.90
C ASN A 46 1.30 7.53 -20.36
N PRO A 47 0.35 7.12 -21.22
CA PRO A 47 -0.97 6.73 -20.77
C PRO A 47 -0.87 5.48 -19.89
N PHE A 48 -1.66 5.42 -18.82
CA PHE A 48 -1.79 4.19 -18.06
C PHE A 48 -2.53 3.12 -18.89
N LYS A 49 -2.25 1.85 -18.58
CA LYS A 49 -2.87 0.69 -19.23
C LYS A 49 -4.14 0.33 -18.48
N GLU A 50 -5.28 0.35 -19.17
CA GLU A 50 -6.58 -0.03 -18.60
C GLU A 50 -6.62 -1.48 -18.11
N LEU A 51 -5.85 -2.36 -18.75
CA LEU A 51 -5.70 -3.77 -18.36
C LEU A 51 -4.34 -3.98 -17.70
N SER A 52 -4.25 -3.68 -16.41
CA SER A 52 -3.08 -3.99 -15.57
C SER A 52 -3.50 -4.32 -14.14
N ALA A 53 -2.71 -5.13 -13.44
CA ALA A 53 -2.97 -5.46 -12.03
C ALA A 53 -3.02 -4.20 -11.15
N ALA A 54 -2.09 -3.26 -11.36
CA ALA A 54 -2.09 -1.98 -10.66
C ALA A 54 -3.37 -1.16 -10.91
N ARG A 55 -3.94 -1.19 -12.13
CA ARG A 55 -5.21 -0.50 -12.44
C ARG A 55 -6.41 -1.15 -11.74
N LEU A 56 -6.42 -2.47 -11.61
CA LEU A 56 -7.45 -3.20 -10.84
C LEU A 56 -7.37 -2.83 -9.35
N VAL A 57 -6.18 -2.86 -8.77
CA VAL A 57 -5.95 -2.45 -7.38
C VAL A 57 -6.32 -0.99 -7.16
N TYR A 58 -5.89 -0.08 -8.05
CA TYR A 58 -6.29 1.34 -8.02
C TYR A 58 -7.81 1.49 -7.95
N SER A 59 -8.53 0.76 -8.81
CA SER A 59 -10.00 0.84 -8.87
C SER A 59 -10.63 0.32 -7.59
N ALA A 60 -10.10 -0.78 -7.04
CA ALA A 60 -10.55 -1.33 -5.77
C ALA A 60 -10.34 -0.35 -4.60
N LEU A 61 -9.21 0.37 -4.56
CA LEU A 61 -8.96 1.43 -3.57
C LEU A 61 -9.92 2.60 -3.73
N PHE A 62 -10.05 3.10 -4.97
CA PHE A 62 -10.88 4.26 -5.29
C PHE A 62 -12.36 4.02 -4.94
N TYR A 63 -12.87 2.81 -5.21
CA TYR A 63 -14.25 2.43 -4.91
C TYR A 63 -14.42 1.67 -3.59
N SER A 64 -13.40 1.59 -2.73
CA SER A 64 -13.46 0.82 -1.47
C SER A 64 -14.63 1.22 -0.56
N GLU A 65 -15.00 2.50 -0.56
CA GLU A 65 -16.09 3.05 0.26
C GLU A 65 -17.49 2.82 -0.35
N SER A 66 -17.58 2.33 -1.59
CA SER A 66 -18.86 2.10 -2.29
C SER A 66 -19.64 0.86 -1.82
N GLY A 67 -18.97 -0.07 -1.13
CA GLY A 67 -19.57 -1.35 -0.70
C GLY A 67 -19.82 -2.37 -1.82
N MET A 68 -19.38 -2.10 -3.05
CA MET A 68 -19.55 -2.98 -4.21
C MET A 68 -18.91 -4.37 -4.02
N ASP A 69 -17.76 -4.42 -3.33
CA ASP A 69 -17.06 -5.66 -2.96
C ASP A 69 -17.92 -6.56 -2.06
N GLN A 70 -18.71 -5.98 -1.15
CA GLN A 70 -19.64 -6.73 -0.30
C GLN A 70 -20.74 -7.38 -1.13
N ILE A 71 -21.36 -6.62 -2.03
CA ILE A 71 -22.44 -7.10 -2.88
C ILE A 71 -21.94 -8.25 -3.76
N ALA A 72 -20.77 -8.08 -4.37
CA ALA A 72 -20.15 -9.11 -5.19
C ALA A 72 -19.86 -10.40 -4.39
N SER A 73 -19.30 -10.28 -3.18
CA SER A 73 -19.02 -11.42 -2.31
C SER A 73 -20.29 -12.16 -1.89
N GLU A 74 -21.35 -11.45 -1.51
CA GLU A 74 -22.63 -12.05 -1.11
C GLU A 74 -23.33 -12.77 -2.27
N ILE A 75 -23.22 -12.24 -3.49
CA ILE A 75 -23.71 -12.94 -4.69
C ILE A 75 -22.88 -14.21 -4.93
N ALA A 76 -21.54 -14.10 -4.94
CA ALA A 76 -20.65 -15.22 -5.22
C ALA A 76 -20.80 -16.38 -4.21
N LYS A 77 -21.00 -16.09 -2.92
CA LYS A 77 -21.25 -17.09 -1.88
C LYS A 77 -22.47 -17.99 -2.15
N ARG A 78 -23.44 -17.54 -2.96
CA ARG A 78 -24.61 -18.33 -3.36
C ARG A 78 -24.26 -19.45 -4.34
N PHE A 79 -23.18 -19.28 -5.10
CA PHE A 79 -22.80 -20.19 -6.19
C PHE A 79 -21.60 -21.09 -5.84
N VAL A 80 -20.85 -20.79 -4.77
CA VAL A 80 -19.61 -21.50 -4.40
C VAL A 80 -19.82 -22.45 -3.21
N LYS A 81 -19.25 -23.67 -3.30
CA LYS A 81 -19.28 -24.69 -2.23
C LYS A 81 -18.63 -24.19 -0.94
N ARG A 82 -19.04 -24.75 0.20
CA ARG A 82 -18.86 -24.28 1.59
C ARG A 82 -17.42 -24.02 2.12
N ARG A 83 -16.37 -24.14 1.31
CA ARG A 83 -14.96 -23.98 1.74
C ARG A 83 -14.69 -22.65 2.46
N TRP A 84 -15.34 -21.58 2.02
CA TRP A 84 -15.24 -20.26 2.65
C TRP A 84 -15.78 -20.23 4.09
N LYS A 85 -16.72 -21.11 4.48
CA LYS A 85 -17.40 -21.05 5.79
C LYS A 85 -16.49 -21.40 6.96
N GLU A 86 -15.62 -22.39 6.79
CA GLU A 86 -14.70 -22.82 7.85
C GLU A 86 -13.69 -21.72 8.16
N GLU A 87 -13.12 -21.12 7.11
CA GLU A 87 -12.23 -19.98 7.27
C GLU A 87 -12.98 -18.75 7.82
N ALA A 88 -14.20 -18.46 7.37
CA ALA A 88 -15.00 -17.37 7.91
C ALA A 88 -15.25 -17.52 9.42
N ASN A 89 -15.55 -18.74 9.87
CA ASN A 89 -15.71 -19.05 11.30
C ASN A 89 -14.40 -18.86 12.07
N ARG A 90 -13.27 -19.30 11.50
CA ARG A 90 -11.94 -19.10 12.07
C ARG A 90 -11.62 -17.61 12.23
N ILE A 91 -11.80 -16.81 11.18
CA ILE A 91 -11.55 -15.37 11.19
C ILE A 91 -12.46 -14.66 12.20
N SER A 92 -13.75 -15.02 12.24
CA SER A 92 -14.73 -14.35 13.11
C SER A 92 -14.38 -14.51 14.59
N LYS A 93 -13.95 -15.72 15.00
CA LYS A 93 -13.60 -16.07 16.37
C LYS A 93 -12.20 -15.61 16.79
N GLU A 94 -11.33 -15.28 15.84
CA GLU A 94 -9.96 -14.87 16.14
C GLU A 94 -9.94 -13.50 16.84
N THR A 95 -9.16 -13.42 17.91
CA THR A 95 -8.97 -12.22 18.74
C THR A 95 -7.50 -11.80 18.82
N ASN A 96 -6.58 -12.66 18.37
CA ASN A 96 -5.16 -12.36 18.29
C ASN A 96 -4.81 -11.74 16.92
N PRO A 97 -4.34 -10.48 16.87
CA PRO A 97 -3.98 -9.82 15.61
C PRO A 97 -2.87 -10.56 14.84
N GLU A 98 -1.94 -11.24 15.51
CA GLU A 98 -0.88 -12.01 14.82
C GLU A 98 -1.45 -13.16 14.01
N ASN A 99 -2.46 -13.84 14.55
CA ASN A 99 -3.11 -14.94 13.86
C ASN A 99 -3.91 -14.43 12.66
N LEU A 100 -4.52 -13.24 12.74
CA LEU A 100 -5.17 -12.61 11.59
C LEU A 100 -4.16 -12.31 10.46
N LEU A 101 -2.98 -11.77 10.81
CA LEU A 101 -1.90 -11.57 9.83
C LEU A 101 -1.35 -12.89 9.26
N LYS A 102 -1.33 -13.95 10.07
CA LYS A 102 -0.98 -15.29 9.60
C LYS A 102 -2.00 -15.83 8.60
N ILE A 103 -3.30 -15.63 8.84
CA ILE A 103 -4.37 -16.00 7.90
C ILE A 103 -4.18 -15.24 6.58
N MET A 104 -3.92 -13.93 6.66
CA MET A 104 -3.65 -13.08 5.49
C MET A 104 -2.47 -13.60 4.66
N GLY A 105 -1.38 -14.05 5.31
CA GLY A 105 -0.22 -14.64 4.64
C GLY A 105 -0.44 -16.07 4.11
N GLN A 106 -1.57 -16.71 4.38
CA GLN A 106 -1.89 -18.10 3.98
C GLN A 106 -2.82 -18.17 2.76
N ARG A 107 -2.86 -17.13 1.93
CA ARG A 107 -3.72 -17.02 0.74
C ARG A 107 -5.20 -17.29 1.10
N PRO A 108 -5.82 -16.42 1.92
CA PRO A 108 -7.21 -16.62 2.35
C PRO A 108 -8.16 -16.63 1.16
N ASP A 109 -9.29 -17.30 1.31
CA ASP A 109 -10.33 -17.38 0.28
C ASP A 109 -10.83 -15.96 -0.03
N ASN A 110 -10.91 -15.62 -1.32
CA ASN A 110 -11.35 -14.30 -1.79
C ASN A 110 -12.74 -13.90 -1.23
N LEU A 111 -13.61 -14.87 -0.95
CA LEU A 111 -14.92 -14.62 -0.35
C LEU A 111 -14.84 -14.12 1.11
N ASN A 112 -13.70 -14.32 1.77
CA ASN A 112 -13.44 -13.93 3.15
C ASN A 112 -12.54 -12.69 3.29
N HIS A 113 -12.00 -12.14 2.20
CA HIS A 113 -11.09 -10.98 2.23
C HIS A 113 -11.70 -9.79 2.97
N ARG A 114 -12.96 -9.44 2.69
CA ARG A 114 -13.65 -8.33 3.39
C ARG A 114 -13.77 -8.58 4.90
N LEU A 115 -14.14 -9.80 5.29
CA LEU A 115 -14.26 -10.18 6.70
C LEU A 115 -12.89 -10.10 7.40
N LEU A 116 -11.84 -10.63 6.77
CA LEU A 116 -10.48 -10.58 7.29
C LEU A 116 -9.99 -9.14 7.44
N LYS A 117 -10.19 -8.30 6.42
CA LYS A 117 -9.84 -6.88 6.42
C LYS A 117 -10.51 -6.13 7.56
N ILE A 118 -11.83 -6.27 7.73
CA ILE A 118 -12.56 -5.64 8.85
C ILE A 118 -11.98 -6.06 10.20
N LYS A 119 -11.66 -7.35 10.37
CA LYS A 119 -11.06 -7.86 11.60
C LYS A 119 -9.64 -7.35 11.83
N ILE A 120 -8.82 -7.21 10.79
CA ILE A 120 -7.47 -6.64 10.92
C ILE A 120 -7.54 -5.13 11.26
N LEU A 121 -8.48 -4.41 10.64
CA LEU A 121 -8.68 -2.98 10.87
C LEU A 121 -9.10 -2.66 12.31
N SER A 122 -9.81 -3.56 13.01
CA SER A 122 -10.11 -3.38 14.44
C SER A 122 -8.87 -3.42 15.35
N PHE A 123 -7.70 -3.80 14.81
CA PHE A 123 -6.40 -3.81 15.49
C PHE A 123 -5.35 -2.96 14.75
N SER A 124 -5.77 -1.98 13.94
CA SER A 124 -4.93 -1.23 12.99
C SER A 124 -3.66 -0.63 13.61
N THR A 125 -3.72 -0.10 14.83
CA THR A 125 -2.55 0.49 15.51
C THR A 125 -1.42 -0.51 15.75
N VAL A 126 -1.73 -1.81 15.86
CA VAL A 126 -0.77 -2.90 16.06
C VAL A 126 -0.44 -3.61 14.74
N THR A 127 -1.43 -3.75 13.85
CA THR A 127 -1.27 -4.55 12.62
C THR A 127 -0.60 -3.78 11.49
N ILE A 128 -0.83 -2.47 11.34
CA ILE A 128 -0.26 -1.68 10.24
C ILE A 128 1.28 -1.69 10.23
N PRO A 129 1.99 -1.44 11.35
CA PRO A 129 3.45 -1.51 11.36
C PRO A 129 3.98 -2.89 10.91
N LYS A 130 3.32 -3.96 11.34
CA LYS A 130 3.71 -5.35 10.99
C LYS A 130 3.44 -5.69 9.53
N ILE A 131 2.37 -5.14 8.96
CA ILE A 131 2.08 -5.27 7.52
C ILE A 131 3.19 -4.57 6.73
N ILE A 132 3.57 -3.34 7.11
CA ILE A 132 4.65 -2.59 6.46
C ILE A 132 5.97 -3.34 6.54
N GLU A 133 6.31 -3.92 7.69
CA GLU A 133 7.51 -4.75 7.85
C GLU A 133 7.51 -5.94 6.87
N LYS A 134 6.38 -6.64 6.75
CA LYS A 134 6.21 -7.77 5.83
C LYS A 134 6.24 -7.38 4.35
N LEU A 135 5.91 -6.14 3.98
CA LEU A 135 5.97 -5.71 2.58
C LEU A 135 7.40 -5.66 2.04
N MET A 136 8.43 -5.67 2.90
CA MET A 136 9.82 -5.62 2.44
C MET A 136 10.29 -6.96 1.84
N ASP A 137 9.79 -8.10 2.35
CA ASP A 137 10.28 -9.45 2.02
C ASP A 137 9.19 -10.41 1.51
N ASN A 138 7.95 -9.94 1.31
CA ASN A 138 6.84 -10.75 0.83
C ASN A 138 6.68 -10.66 -0.70
N GLN A 139 6.46 -11.82 -1.33
CA GLN A 139 6.28 -11.97 -2.79
C GLN A 139 4.90 -12.53 -3.15
N GLU A 140 3.97 -12.58 -2.20
CA GLU A 140 2.65 -13.16 -2.38
C GLU A 140 1.64 -12.07 -2.77
N ASP A 141 1.29 -12.00 -4.06
CA ASP A 141 0.42 -10.95 -4.63
C ASP A 141 -0.85 -10.69 -3.80
N ILE A 142 -1.53 -11.76 -3.36
CA ILE A 142 -2.75 -11.66 -2.55
C ILE A 142 -2.47 -10.95 -1.21
N PHE A 143 -1.33 -11.23 -0.58
CA PHE A 143 -0.95 -10.56 0.66
C PHE A 143 -0.72 -9.07 0.41
N VAL A 144 0.00 -8.73 -0.66
CA VAL A 144 0.35 -7.35 -1.03
C VAL A 144 -0.91 -6.52 -1.33
N GLU A 145 -1.82 -7.07 -2.15
CA GLU A 145 -3.08 -6.39 -2.48
C GLU A 145 -3.95 -6.13 -1.24
N LEU A 146 -4.06 -7.13 -0.36
CA LEU A 146 -4.77 -6.98 0.91
C LEU A 146 -4.07 -5.95 1.81
N ALA A 147 -2.74 -5.97 1.88
CA ALA A 147 -1.95 -5.05 2.69
C ALA A 147 -2.19 -3.60 2.26
N VAL A 148 -2.13 -3.33 0.96
CA VAL A 148 -2.37 -2.01 0.39
C VAL A 148 -3.80 -1.54 0.66
N SER A 149 -4.81 -2.40 0.49
CA SER A 149 -6.20 -2.09 0.82
C SER A 149 -6.40 -1.81 2.31
N ILE A 150 -5.83 -2.64 3.20
CA ILE A 150 -5.91 -2.46 4.66
C ILE A 150 -5.25 -1.15 5.09
N ILE A 151 -4.05 -0.84 4.57
CA ILE A 151 -3.34 0.40 4.91
C ILE A 151 -4.17 1.61 4.49
N TYR A 152 -4.64 1.62 3.24
CA TYR A 152 -5.47 2.70 2.72
C TYR A 152 -6.74 2.92 3.55
N GLU A 153 -7.45 1.85 3.91
CA GLU A 153 -8.70 1.93 4.67
C GLU A 153 -8.50 2.23 6.15
N SER A 154 -7.31 1.96 6.71
CA SER A 154 -7.02 2.24 8.13
C SER A 154 -7.03 3.72 8.47
N LYS A 155 -6.79 4.58 7.47
CA LYS A 155 -6.59 6.04 7.63
C LYS A 155 -5.49 6.42 8.65
N ILE A 156 -4.64 5.47 9.05
CA ILE A 156 -3.46 5.73 9.88
C ILE A 156 -2.38 6.34 8.98
N ASP A 157 -1.84 7.49 9.39
CA ASP A 157 -0.71 8.08 8.68
C ASP A 157 0.55 7.23 8.90
N CYS A 158 0.92 6.50 7.85
CA CYS A 158 2.13 5.70 7.76
C CYS A 158 2.93 6.04 6.49
N SER A 159 2.63 7.18 5.87
CA SER A 159 3.19 7.57 4.58
C SER A 159 4.72 7.70 4.61
N SER A 160 5.29 8.26 5.69
CA SER A 160 6.73 8.34 5.87
C SER A 160 7.39 6.97 6.04
N GLN A 161 6.73 6.05 6.76
CA GLN A 161 7.24 4.67 6.93
C GLN A 161 7.26 3.92 5.61
N LEU A 162 6.19 4.06 4.80
CA LEU A 162 6.14 3.48 3.46
C LEU A 162 7.24 4.03 2.55
N LEU A 163 7.51 5.34 2.65
CA LEU A 163 8.59 5.96 1.88
C LEU A 163 9.98 5.42 2.30
N ASP A 164 10.21 5.25 3.60
CA ASP A 164 11.48 4.77 4.15
C ASP A 164 11.83 3.33 3.73
N ILE A 165 10.82 2.50 3.44
CA ILE A 165 11.01 1.10 3.06
C ILE A 165 11.17 0.86 1.56
N LEU A 166 10.90 1.85 0.69
CA LEU A 166 10.88 1.64 -0.77
C LEU A 166 12.16 0.97 -1.31
N ASP A 167 13.34 1.41 -0.85
CA ASP A 167 14.64 0.86 -1.26
C ASP A 167 14.88 -0.58 -0.77
N SER A 168 14.09 -1.03 0.20
CA SER A 168 14.19 -2.35 0.84
C SER A 168 13.21 -3.36 0.25
N ILE A 169 12.24 -2.93 -0.57
CA ILE A 169 11.30 -3.83 -1.23
C ILE A 169 11.99 -4.50 -2.42
N GLU A 170 12.18 -5.82 -2.34
CA GLU A 170 12.87 -6.58 -3.38
C GLU A 170 11.99 -6.87 -4.59
N ASP A 171 10.74 -7.21 -4.31
CA ASP A 171 9.74 -7.65 -5.28
C ASP A 171 9.18 -6.46 -6.11
N PRO A 172 9.27 -6.50 -7.45
CA PRO A 172 8.86 -5.38 -8.29
C PRO A 172 7.34 -5.14 -8.29
N TYR A 173 6.52 -6.17 -8.07
CA TYR A 173 5.06 -6.02 -7.97
C TYR A 173 4.69 -5.30 -6.66
N THR A 174 5.26 -5.75 -5.55
CA THR A 174 5.10 -5.12 -4.23
C THR A 174 5.54 -3.67 -4.25
N LEU A 175 6.72 -3.40 -4.82
CA LEU A 175 7.22 -2.04 -4.99
C LEU A 175 6.26 -1.18 -5.83
N SER A 176 5.73 -1.74 -6.92
CA SER A 176 4.75 -1.07 -7.77
C SER A 176 3.50 -0.67 -6.97
N LEU A 177 2.93 -1.59 -6.18
CA LEU A 177 1.72 -1.33 -5.40
C LEU A 177 1.95 -0.44 -4.18
N VAL A 178 3.14 -0.45 -3.57
CA VAL A 178 3.49 0.50 -2.52
C VAL A 178 3.65 1.90 -3.10
N CYS A 179 4.24 2.06 -4.28
CA CYS A 179 4.25 3.34 -4.98
C CYS A 179 2.81 3.82 -5.31
N LEU A 180 1.95 2.92 -5.77
CA LEU A 180 0.52 3.20 -6.00
C LEU A 180 -0.14 3.77 -4.74
N LEU A 181 0.02 3.08 -3.61
CA LEU A 181 -0.52 3.50 -2.31
C LEU A 181 -0.02 4.89 -1.91
N LEU A 182 1.27 5.18 -2.10
CA LEU A 182 1.83 6.51 -1.85
C LEU A 182 1.17 7.61 -2.72
N GLY A 183 0.67 7.29 -3.92
CA GLY A 183 -0.13 8.24 -4.70
C GLY A 183 -1.39 8.70 -3.98
N PHE A 184 -2.06 7.79 -3.27
CA PHE A 184 -3.28 8.08 -2.50
C PHE A 184 -2.99 8.79 -1.17
N ILE A 185 -2.02 8.29 -0.40
CA ILE A 185 -1.82 8.73 0.99
C ILE A 185 -0.51 9.48 1.24
N GLY A 186 0.42 9.45 0.30
CA GLY A 186 1.75 10.02 0.44
C GLY A 186 1.74 11.56 0.44
N PRO A 187 2.75 12.19 1.09
CA PRO A 187 2.93 13.63 1.04
C PRO A 187 3.61 14.05 -0.28
N LYS A 188 3.72 15.36 -0.52
CA LYS A 188 4.28 15.90 -1.78
C LYS A 188 5.73 15.46 -2.03
N GLU A 189 6.49 15.24 -0.95
CA GLU A 189 7.88 14.77 -0.99
C GLU A 189 8.01 13.36 -1.58
N ALA A 190 6.94 12.57 -1.58
CA ALA A 190 6.93 11.24 -2.18
C ALA A 190 6.92 11.27 -3.72
N ILE A 191 6.62 12.41 -4.35
CA ILE A 191 6.58 12.54 -5.81
C ILE A 191 7.92 12.19 -6.44
N GLN A 192 9.04 12.71 -5.92
CA GLN A 192 10.37 12.47 -6.50
C GLN A 192 10.81 11.00 -6.40
N PRO A 193 10.69 10.33 -5.23
CA PRO A 193 10.91 8.88 -5.14
C PRO A 193 10.03 8.08 -6.10
N VAL A 194 8.72 8.34 -6.14
CA VAL A 194 7.79 7.61 -7.02
C VAL A 194 8.11 7.84 -8.50
N TRP A 195 8.50 9.05 -8.89
CA TRP A 195 8.99 9.37 -10.23
C TRP A 195 10.22 8.54 -10.61
N ASN A 196 11.19 8.44 -9.71
CA ASN A 196 12.39 7.63 -9.93
C ASN A 196 12.05 6.15 -10.08
N TYR A 197 11.12 5.63 -9.28
CA TYR A 197 10.65 4.25 -9.40
C TYR A 197 9.84 3.97 -10.67
N TYR A 198 9.04 4.92 -11.14
CA TYR A 198 8.37 4.82 -12.43
C TYR A 198 9.38 4.55 -13.55
N HIS A 199 10.40 5.40 -13.67
CA HIS A 199 11.42 5.25 -14.71
C HIS A 199 12.28 4.01 -14.53
N PHE A 200 12.64 3.68 -13.29
CA PHE A 200 13.39 2.47 -12.98
C PHE A 200 12.63 1.21 -13.40
N LEU A 201 11.36 1.05 -12.99
CA LEU A 201 10.56 -0.13 -13.32
C LEU A 201 10.28 -0.23 -14.81
N LYS A 202 9.96 0.90 -15.47
CA LYS A 202 9.77 0.96 -16.92
C LYS A 202 11.00 0.52 -17.72
N GLY A 203 12.18 0.93 -17.26
CA GLY A 203 13.45 0.57 -17.91
C GLY A 203 13.91 -0.86 -17.60
N LYS A 204 13.75 -1.31 -16.36
CA LYS A 204 14.26 -2.61 -15.90
C LYS A 204 13.35 -3.78 -16.29
N TYR A 205 12.03 -3.58 -16.36
CA TYR A 205 11.04 -4.60 -16.66
C TYR A 205 10.13 -4.19 -17.83
N PRO A 206 10.68 -3.96 -19.04
CA PRO A 206 9.94 -3.37 -20.15
C PRO A 206 8.83 -4.25 -20.73
N THR A 207 8.86 -5.57 -20.47
CA THR A 207 7.84 -6.54 -20.90
C THR A 207 6.70 -6.70 -19.88
N GLU A 208 6.91 -6.20 -18.67
CA GLU A 208 5.93 -6.25 -17.58
C GLU A 208 5.17 -4.93 -17.48
N ASN A 209 4.25 -4.85 -16.52
CA ASN A 209 3.43 -3.67 -16.25
C ASN A 209 3.71 -3.05 -14.86
N TYR A 210 4.87 -3.32 -14.25
CA TYR A 210 5.19 -2.84 -12.91
C TYR A 210 5.35 -1.31 -12.83
N GLU A 211 5.63 -0.63 -13.94
CA GLU A 211 5.63 0.82 -14.01
C GLU A 211 4.24 1.44 -13.81
N GLN A 212 3.17 0.66 -13.95
CA GLN A 212 1.79 1.17 -13.87
C GLN A 212 1.40 1.63 -12.47
N GLY A 213 1.88 0.96 -11.41
CA GLY A 213 1.65 1.40 -10.02
C GLY A 213 2.18 2.80 -9.73
N PRO A 214 3.48 3.09 -9.91
CA PRO A 214 4.00 4.44 -9.74
C PRO A 214 3.44 5.43 -10.78
N LEU A 215 3.14 5.02 -12.02
CA LEU A 215 2.50 5.91 -13.00
C LEU A 215 1.12 6.40 -12.50
N LEU A 216 0.27 5.48 -12.04
CA LEU A 216 -1.03 5.81 -11.46
C LEU A 216 -0.88 6.70 -10.20
N ALA A 217 0.14 6.47 -9.38
CA ALA A 217 0.44 7.37 -8.28
C ALA A 217 0.82 8.79 -8.73
N LEU A 218 1.53 8.94 -9.83
CA LEU A 218 1.86 10.26 -10.40
C LEU A 218 0.60 10.99 -10.92
N TYR A 219 -0.40 10.26 -11.45
CA TYR A 219 -1.72 10.84 -11.74
C TYR A 219 -2.40 11.36 -10.47
N GLU A 220 -2.43 10.57 -9.40
CA GLU A 220 -2.99 11.01 -8.10
C GLU A 220 -2.26 12.23 -7.55
N PHE A 221 -0.93 12.26 -7.61
CA PHE A 221 -0.17 13.43 -7.18
C PHE A 221 -0.48 14.68 -8.01
N LYS A 222 -0.70 14.55 -9.32
CA LYS A 222 -1.16 15.66 -10.16
C LYS A 222 -2.52 16.17 -9.69
N GLU A 223 -3.48 15.29 -9.44
CA GLU A 223 -4.81 15.71 -8.98
C GLU A 223 -4.76 16.36 -7.58
N ARG A 224 -3.94 15.83 -6.68
CA ARG A 224 -3.82 16.30 -5.29
C ARG A 224 -2.99 17.58 -5.14
N PHE A 225 -1.93 17.74 -5.94
CA PHE A 225 -0.92 18.81 -5.76
C PHE A 225 -0.67 19.66 -7.01
N GLY A 226 -1.26 19.31 -8.14
CA GLY A 226 -1.20 20.13 -9.35
C GLY A 226 -1.95 21.44 -9.15
N SER A 227 -1.32 22.54 -9.55
CA SER A 227 -2.03 23.82 -9.67
C SER A 227 -3.15 23.64 -10.69
N LYS A 228 -4.40 23.82 -10.30
CA LYS A 228 -5.51 23.91 -11.26
C LYS A 228 -5.16 25.02 -12.25
N GLU A 229 -4.86 24.68 -13.49
CA GLU A 229 -4.83 25.68 -14.56
C GLU A 229 -6.20 26.33 -14.57
N LYS A 230 -6.29 27.60 -14.17
CA LYS A 230 -7.50 28.39 -14.37
C LYS A 230 -7.77 28.37 -15.87
N PRO A 231 -9.00 28.06 -16.33
CA PRO A 231 -9.32 28.22 -17.74
C PRO A 231 -9.01 29.66 -18.14
N SER A 232 -8.17 29.82 -19.16
CA SER A 232 -7.84 31.11 -19.75
C SER A 232 -9.15 31.83 -20.11
N PRO A 233 -9.41 33.03 -19.57
CA PRO A 233 -10.55 33.82 -19.98
C PRO A 233 -10.20 34.43 -21.33
N ASN A 234 -10.47 33.71 -22.42
CA ASN A 234 -10.60 34.29 -23.76
C ASN A 234 -11.20 33.26 -24.73
N THR A 235 -12.53 33.16 -24.68
CA THR A 235 -13.35 33.01 -25.89
C THR A 235 -14.66 33.75 -25.64
N MET A 236 -14.64 35.05 -25.96
CA MET A 236 -15.81 35.75 -26.48
C MET A 236 -15.75 35.67 -28.00
#